data_AF-A0A8H7XI52-F1
#
_entry.id   AF-A0A8H7XI52-F1
#
_cell.length_a   1.000
_cell.length_b   1.000
_cell.length_c   1.000
_cell.angle_alpha   90.00
_cell.angle_beta   90.00
_cell.angle_gamma   90.00
#
_symmetry.space_group_name_H-M   'P 1'
#
loop_
_entity.id
_entity.type
_entity.pdbx_description
1 polymer ?
#
loop_
_entity_poly.entity_id
_entity_poly.type
_entity_poly.pdbx_seq_one_letter_code
_entity_poly.pdbx_strand_id
1 'polypeptide(L)'
;MGEDSSDSFLVDAGRPFKELLKMVDFAETKLKSFLPSYMRPSISPSRPLILGLQLTDRSGIKSTLDNDGETNFGAVETLLEVDDVGGEDNFFQLGGGSVLALRLVSMAGSKGLTLTVSGIFNKPTLREIASTVRHKTDTADIAPFALLPGLDITNLRRQAASQYNMEPHKIEDIYPCSFFQLHYVTGYPEACSDPKVDPWLWKSQGAYSIPPCLDLNRFQDVWNMAVQRHPVLRTRLIHTPSGIFQVVLKSCKPAKWNIDTDLTEYLLNDQVDYMTFGEELLRLGIVKSEDSNK
;
A
#
# COMPACT_ATOMS: atom_id res chain seq x y z
N MET A 1 4.30 8.30 -74.77
CA MET A 1 2.92 8.79 -74.99
C MET A 1 2.06 7.55 -75.01
N GLY A 2 1.49 7.15 -73.89
CA GLY A 2 0.17 7.59 -73.40
C GLY A 2 -0.76 6.37 -73.56
N GLU A 3 -1.65 5.98 -72.66
CA GLU A 3 -2.31 6.68 -71.55
C GLU A 3 -2.68 5.66 -70.47
N ASP A 4 -2.67 6.15 -69.22
CA ASP A 4 -3.22 5.52 -68.02
C ASP A 4 -4.73 5.27 -68.16
N SER A 5 -5.17 4.07 -67.80
CA SER A 5 -6.57 3.77 -67.50
C SER A 5 -6.91 4.29 -66.10
N SER A 6 -7.44 5.50 -66.02
CA SER A 6 -8.09 6.04 -64.82
C SER A 6 -9.48 5.42 -64.68
N ASP A 7 -9.62 4.40 -63.84
CA ASP A 7 -10.93 3.90 -63.40
C ASP A 7 -11.22 4.34 -61.97
N SER A 8 -12.41 4.89 -61.79
CA SER A 8 -12.87 5.58 -60.60
C SER A 8 -13.03 4.65 -59.40
N PHE A 9 -12.40 4.99 -58.27
CA PHE A 9 -12.78 4.51 -56.95
C PHE A 9 -12.78 5.67 -55.95
N LEU A 10 -13.84 6.48 -55.99
CA LEU A 10 -14.22 7.30 -54.84
C LEU A 10 -14.83 6.37 -53.78
N VAL A 11 -13.99 5.82 -52.91
CA VAL A 11 -14.42 5.08 -51.72
C VAL A 11 -14.90 6.07 -50.66
N ASP A 12 -16.18 5.96 -50.31
CA ASP A 12 -16.92 6.71 -49.29
C ASP A 12 -16.25 6.59 -47.90
N ALA A 13 -15.41 7.56 -47.54
CA ALA A 13 -14.66 7.62 -46.29
C ALA A 13 -15.53 7.85 -45.02
N GLY A 14 -16.86 7.97 -45.14
CA GLY A 14 -17.75 8.29 -44.04
C GLY A 14 -18.37 7.10 -43.28
N ARG A 15 -18.38 5.89 -43.88
CA ARG A 15 -19.00 4.69 -43.27
C ARG A 15 -18.16 4.05 -42.14
N PRO A 16 -16.83 3.91 -42.25
CA PRO A 16 -16.04 3.20 -41.23
C PRO A 16 -16.06 3.89 -39.86
N PHE A 17 -16.10 5.23 -39.84
CA PHE A 17 -16.05 6.01 -38.60
C PHE A 17 -17.36 5.96 -37.80
N LYS A 18 -18.51 5.94 -38.49
CA LYS A 18 -19.83 5.83 -37.82
C LYS A 18 -20.05 4.45 -37.20
N GLU A 19 -19.52 3.39 -37.79
CA GLU A 19 -19.57 2.05 -37.18
C GLU A 19 -18.67 1.96 -35.96
N LEU A 20 -17.49 2.58 -36.00
CA LEU A 20 -16.56 2.65 -34.88
C LEU A 20 -17.18 3.37 -33.67
N LEU A 21 -17.86 4.51 -33.89
CA LEU A 21 -18.60 5.22 -32.84
C LEU A 21 -19.71 4.36 -32.21
N LYS A 22 -20.46 3.60 -33.02
CA LYS A 22 -21.50 2.70 -32.49
C LYS A 22 -20.92 1.56 -31.65
N MET A 23 -19.77 1.00 -32.05
CA MET A 23 -19.09 -0.05 -31.28
C MET A 23 -18.58 0.47 -29.94
N VAL A 24 -18.17 1.73 -29.90
CA VAL A 24 -17.71 2.41 -28.70
C VAL A 24 -18.88 2.71 -27.78
N ASP A 25 -19.98 3.27 -28.29
CA ASP A 25 -21.18 3.53 -27.48
C ASP A 25 -21.74 2.22 -26.90
N PHE A 26 -21.67 1.13 -27.68
CA PHE A 26 -22.03 -0.20 -27.23
C PHE A 26 -21.08 -0.73 -26.15
N ALA A 27 -19.76 -0.57 -26.33
CA ALA A 27 -18.76 -0.95 -25.34
C ALA A 27 -18.91 -0.14 -24.04
N GLU A 28 -19.16 1.17 -24.12
CA GLU A 28 -19.46 2.01 -22.96
C GLU A 28 -20.73 1.56 -22.25
N THR A 29 -21.80 1.27 -22.98
CA THR A 29 -23.07 0.81 -22.40
C THR A 29 -22.89 -0.53 -21.67
N LYS A 30 -22.08 -1.43 -22.24
CA LYS A 30 -21.75 -2.72 -21.63
C LYS A 30 -20.81 -2.56 -20.44
N LEU A 31 -19.81 -1.67 -20.49
CA LEU A 31 -18.96 -1.35 -19.35
C LEU A 31 -19.75 -0.69 -18.22
N LYS A 32 -20.77 0.14 -18.53
CA LYS A 32 -21.69 0.73 -17.56
C LYS A 32 -22.50 -0.31 -16.79
N SER A 33 -22.81 -1.47 -17.38
CA SER A 33 -23.56 -2.53 -16.68
C SER A 33 -22.69 -3.41 -15.77
N PHE A 34 -21.38 -3.46 -15.97
CA PHE A 34 -20.48 -4.36 -15.24
C PHE A 34 -19.50 -3.65 -14.29
N LEU A 35 -19.15 -2.39 -14.57
CA LEU A 35 -18.15 -1.65 -13.80
C LEU A 35 -18.79 -0.54 -12.98
N PRO A 36 -18.39 -0.39 -11.70
CA PRO A 36 -18.65 0.81 -10.92
C PRO A 36 -18.17 2.07 -11.66
N SER A 37 -18.81 3.22 -11.39
CA SER A 37 -18.53 4.49 -12.08
C SER A 37 -17.05 4.87 -12.13
N TYR A 38 -16.29 4.56 -11.07
CA TYR A 38 -14.85 4.84 -10.93
C TYR A 38 -13.91 3.95 -11.76
N MET A 39 -14.41 2.85 -12.34
CA MET A 39 -13.63 1.93 -13.20
C MET A 39 -13.90 2.15 -14.69
N ARG A 40 -14.71 3.15 -15.04
CA ARG A 40 -15.12 3.42 -16.42
C ARG A 40 -14.11 4.37 -17.08
N PRO A 41 -13.61 4.05 -18.29
CA PRO A 41 -12.72 4.94 -19.03
C PRO A 41 -13.38 6.30 -19.30
N SER A 42 -12.63 7.39 -19.11
CA SER A 42 -13.11 8.77 -19.28
C SER A 42 -13.09 9.27 -20.73
N ILE A 43 -12.54 8.48 -21.68
CA ILE A 43 -12.23 8.94 -23.04
C ILE A 43 -13.14 8.24 -24.04
N SER A 44 -14.02 9.02 -24.70
CA SER A 44 -14.61 8.62 -25.98
C SER A 44 -13.50 8.65 -27.05
N PRO A 45 -13.30 7.60 -27.87
CA PRO A 45 -12.18 7.40 -28.79
C PRO A 45 -12.36 8.23 -30.06
N SER A 46 -12.49 9.54 -29.88
CA SER A 46 -12.36 10.53 -30.93
C SER A 46 -10.89 10.95 -31.16
N ARG A 47 -9.93 10.31 -30.48
CA ARG A 47 -8.49 10.54 -30.70
C ARG A 47 -7.72 9.23 -30.86
N PRO A 48 -6.77 9.17 -31.81
CA PRO A 48 -5.92 8.00 -32.00
C PRO A 48 -5.02 7.81 -30.77
N LEU A 49 -5.08 6.61 -30.19
CA LEU A 49 -4.20 6.17 -29.12
C LEU A 49 -2.77 6.09 -29.65
N ILE A 50 -1.85 6.90 -29.12
CA ILE A 50 -0.42 6.69 -29.34
C ILE A 50 0.00 5.53 -28.45
N LEU A 51 0.33 4.41 -29.07
CA LEU A 51 0.77 3.19 -28.41
C LEU A 51 2.24 3.37 -27.97
N GLY A 52 2.46 3.72 -26.70
CA GLY A 52 3.81 3.79 -26.12
C GLY A 52 3.91 4.75 -24.92
N LEU A 53 3.88 4.19 -23.71
CA LEU A 53 4.47 4.69 -22.46
C LEU A 53 4.48 6.22 -22.20
N GLN A 54 3.47 6.70 -21.46
CA GLN A 54 3.60 7.29 -20.12
C GLN A 54 2.20 7.53 -19.54
N LEU A 55 1.82 6.83 -18.47
CA LEU A 55 0.59 7.08 -17.69
C LEU A 55 0.62 8.41 -16.90
N THR A 56 1.65 9.23 -17.13
CA THR A 56 1.96 10.46 -16.39
C THR A 56 1.64 11.73 -17.16
N ASP A 57 1.40 11.68 -18.48
CA ASP A 57 0.98 12.88 -19.21
C ASP A 57 -0.52 13.14 -18.99
N ARG A 58 -0.80 13.99 -18.00
CA ARG A 58 -2.15 14.39 -17.58
C ARG A 58 -2.56 15.76 -18.13
N SER A 59 -1.71 16.39 -18.93
CA SER A 59 -1.89 17.74 -19.48
C SER A 59 -3.12 17.91 -20.39
N GLY A 60 -3.68 16.79 -20.87
CA GLY A 60 -4.85 16.78 -21.76
C GLY A 60 -6.21 16.58 -21.07
N ILE A 61 -6.27 16.43 -19.74
CA ILE A 61 -7.52 16.23 -19.01
C ILE A 61 -8.20 17.59 -18.85
N LYS A 62 -9.29 17.82 -19.59
CA LYS A 62 -10.10 19.05 -19.44
C LYS A 62 -11.07 18.89 -18.28
N SER A 63 -11.05 19.86 -17.38
CA SER A 63 -11.97 19.99 -16.26
C SER A 63 -13.36 20.47 -16.69
N THR A 64 -14.36 20.13 -15.88
CA THR A 64 -15.68 20.75 -15.92
C THR A 64 -15.73 21.93 -14.96
N LEU A 65 -15.41 23.12 -15.46
CA LEU A 65 -15.51 24.36 -14.67
C LEU A 65 -16.99 24.65 -14.35
N ASP A 66 -17.38 24.50 -13.10
CA ASP A 66 -18.56 25.15 -12.54
C ASP A 66 -18.19 26.58 -12.16
N ASN A 67 -18.85 27.58 -12.75
CA ASN A 67 -18.64 29.01 -12.48
C ASN A 67 -19.21 29.48 -11.12
N ASP A 68 -19.60 28.56 -10.24
CA ASP A 68 -20.31 28.88 -9.00
C ASP A 68 -19.46 28.55 -7.76
N GLY A 69 -18.76 29.56 -7.27
CA GLY A 69 -18.38 29.72 -5.86
C GLY A 69 -17.20 28.90 -5.35
N GLU A 70 -16.01 29.54 -5.35
CA GLU A 70 -14.92 29.39 -4.36
C GLU A 70 -14.75 28.04 -3.63
N THR A 71 -14.65 26.93 -4.35
CA THR A 71 -14.14 25.69 -3.76
C THR A 71 -12.80 25.36 -4.42
N ASN A 72 -11.71 25.82 -3.81
CA ASN A 72 -10.36 25.56 -4.30
C ASN A 72 -9.98 24.10 -3.97
N PHE A 73 -9.81 23.26 -4.99
CA PHE A 73 -9.37 21.86 -4.88
C PHE A 73 -7.85 21.69 -4.99
N GLY A 74 -7.06 22.70 -4.61
CA GLY A 74 -5.60 22.73 -4.80
C GLY A 74 -4.82 21.57 -4.17
N ALA A 75 -5.37 20.91 -3.15
CA ALA A 75 -4.79 19.68 -2.61
C ALA A 75 -4.87 18.50 -3.61
N VAL A 76 -5.95 18.43 -4.39
CA VAL A 76 -6.14 17.43 -5.46
C VAL A 76 -5.31 17.78 -6.67
N GLU A 77 -5.26 19.05 -7.08
CA GLU A 77 -4.41 19.56 -8.16
C GLU A 77 -2.93 19.21 -7.93
N THR A 78 -2.41 19.52 -6.74
CA THR A 78 -1.03 19.21 -6.35
C THR A 78 -0.77 17.70 -6.31
N LEU A 79 -1.75 16.91 -5.88
CA LEU A 79 -1.60 15.46 -5.70
C LEU A 79 -1.67 14.70 -7.03
N LEU A 80 -2.51 15.17 -7.95
CA LEU A 80 -2.76 14.55 -9.23
C LEU A 80 -1.94 15.19 -10.37
N GLU A 81 -1.21 16.29 -10.09
CA GLU A 81 -0.44 17.05 -11.08
C GLU A 81 -1.33 17.48 -12.26
N VAL A 82 -2.49 18.05 -11.94
CA VAL A 82 -3.49 18.57 -12.89
C VAL A 82 -3.89 19.98 -12.50
N ASP A 83 -4.22 20.79 -13.49
CA ASP A 83 -4.64 22.18 -13.32
C ASP A 83 -6.16 22.34 -13.53
N ASP A 84 -6.71 23.46 -13.07
CA ASP A 84 -8.09 23.93 -13.30
C ASP A 84 -9.19 22.95 -12.84
N VAL A 85 -9.04 22.29 -11.70
CA VAL A 85 -9.97 21.22 -11.29
C VAL A 85 -11.31 21.75 -10.77
N GLY A 86 -12.42 21.20 -11.26
CA GLY A 86 -13.80 21.54 -10.91
C GLY A 86 -14.44 20.62 -9.86
N GLY A 87 -15.55 21.08 -9.26
CA GLY A 87 -16.26 20.33 -8.21
C GLY A 87 -16.92 19.05 -8.70
N GLU A 88 -17.36 19.00 -9.95
CA GLU A 88 -17.99 17.82 -10.56
C GLU A 88 -16.98 16.83 -11.15
N ASP A 89 -15.70 17.20 -11.16
CA ASP A 89 -14.65 16.31 -11.65
C ASP A 89 -14.55 15.08 -10.73
N ASN A 90 -14.47 13.91 -11.34
CA ASN A 90 -14.35 12.66 -10.64
C ASN A 90 -12.88 12.36 -10.31
N PHE A 91 -12.57 12.17 -9.03
CA PHE A 91 -11.20 11.93 -8.53
C PHE A 91 -10.48 10.81 -9.30
N PHE A 92 -11.18 9.72 -9.63
CA PHE A 92 -10.59 8.58 -10.34
C PHE A 92 -10.42 8.85 -11.84
N GLN A 93 -11.32 9.64 -12.43
CA GLN A 93 -11.19 10.05 -13.83
C GLN A 93 -10.03 11.03 -14.05
N LEU A 94 -9.68 11.82 -13.03
CA LEU A 94 -8.48 12.67 -12.99
C LEU A 94 -7.18 11.87 -12.77
N GLY A 95 -7.24 10.53 -12.75
CA GLY A 95 -6.07 9.67 -12.53
C GLY A 95 -5.78 9.38 -11.05
N GLY A 96 -6.76 9.61 -10.17
CA GLY A 96 -6.75 9.16 -8.77
C GLY A 96 -6.88 7.64 -8.66
N GLY A 97 -6.20 7.07 -7.66
CA GLY A 97 -6.26 5.63 -7.34
C GLY A 97 -6.21 5.40 -5.84
N SER A 98 -6.16 4.15 -5.38
CA SER A 98 -6.15 3.80 -3.95
C SER A 98 -4.98 4.44 -3.18
N VAL A 99 -3.78 4.47 -3.76
CA VAL A 99 -2.60 5.10 -3.16
C VAL A 99 -2.77 6.62 -3.03
N LEU A 100 -3.32 7.27 -4.05
CA LEU A 100 -3.55 8.72 -4.04
C LEU A 100 -4.70 9.07 -3.09
N ALA A 101 -5.75 8.24 -3.01
CA ALA A 101 -6.81 8.39 -2.02
C ALA A 101 -6.27 8.29 -0.58
N LEU A 102 -5.36 7.34 -0.29
CA LEU A 102 -4.68 7.25 1.00
C LEU A 102 -3.82 8.48 1.31
N ARG A 103 -3.10 9.00 0.31
CA ARG A 103 -2.33 10.26 0.46
C ARG A 103 -3.24 11.45 0.75
N LEU A 104 -4.36 11.57 0.04
CA LEU A 104 -5.35 12.63 0.27
C LEU A 104 -5.94 12.57 1.68
N VAL A 105 -6.27 11.37 2.16
CA VAL A 105 -6.72 11.13 3.55
C VAL A 105 -5.65 11.54 4.56
N SER A 106 -4.39 11.19 4.32
CA SER A 106 -3.27 11.55 5.20
C SER A 106 -3.04 13.08 5.24
N MET A 107 -3.09 13.74 4.08
CA MET A 107 -2.99 15.21 3.96
C MET A 107 -4.16 15.93 4.63
N ALA A 108 -5.37 15.38 4.55
CA ALA A 108 -6.52 15.89 5.30
C ALA A 108 -6.27 15.73 6.82
N GLY A 109 -5.78 14.57 7.24
CA GLY A 109 -5.44 14.26 8.63
C GLY A 109 -4.41 15.22 9.24
N SER A 110 -3.36 15.58 8.49
CA SER A 110 -2.34 16.54 8.96
C SER A 110 -2.87 17.97 9.11
N LYS A 111 -3.98 18.30 8.44
CA LYS A 111 -4.70 19.58 8.58
C LYS A 111 -5.83 19.53 9.62
N GLY A 112 -5.91 18.46 10.42
CA GLY A 112 -6.98 18.31 11.42
C GLY A 112 -8.35 18.01 10.81
N LEU A 113 -8.38 17.38 9.63
CA LEU A 113 -9.59 16.96 8.95
C LEU A 113 -9.69 15.43 8.92
N THR A 114 -10.90 14.90 8.97
CA THR A 114 -11.21 13.48 8.85
C THR A 114 -11.84 13.24 7.49
N LEU A 115 -11.17 12.40 6.70
CA LEU A 115 -11.61 11.88 5.42
C LEU A 115 -11.32 10.38 5.41
N THR A 116 -12.16 9.59 4.75
CA THR A 116 -11.95 8.14 4.65
C THR A 116 -11.80 7.73 3.19
N VAL A 117 -11.01 6.68 2.93
CA VAL A 117 -10.88 6.12 1.59
C VAL A 117 -12.25 5.64 1.09
N SER A 118 -13.04 5.00 1.95
CA SER A 118 -14.41 4.61 1.59
C SER A 118 -15.29 5.81 1.22
N GLY A 119 -15.13 6.95 1.90
CA GLY A 119 -15.80 8.20 1.53
C GLY A 119 -15.46 8.63 0.10
N ILE A 120 -14.18 8.61 -0.26
CA ILE A 120 -13.71 8.95 -1.61
C ILE A 120 -14.28 7.99 -2.67
N PHE A 121 -14.33 6.69 -2.39
CA PHE A 121 -14.87 5.70 -3.34
C PHE A 121 -16.39 5.78 -3.50
N ASN A 122 -17.11 6.05 -2.41
CA ASN A 122 -18.58 6.13 -2.42
C ASN A 122 -19.11 7.44 -3.02
N LYS A 123 -18.30 8.50 -2.94
CA LYS A 123 -18.63 9.86 -3.33
C LYS A 123 -17.47 10.43 -4.16
N PRO A 124 -17.34 10.04 -5.44
CA PRO A 124 -16.10 10.20 -6.18
C PRO A 124 -15.91 11.58 -6.82
N THR A 125 -16.93 12.44 -6.88
CA THR A 125 -16.75 13.83 -7.35
C THR A 125 -16.15 14.69 -6.25
N LEU A 126 -15.33 15.68 -6.60
CA LEU A 126 -14.60 16.45 -5.58
C LEU A 126 -15.52 17.24 -4.65
N ARG A 127 -16.64 17.75 -5.17
CA ARG A 127 -17.70 18.39 -4.37
C ARG A 127 -18.29 17.40 -3.36
N GLU A 128 -18.57 16.17 -3.79
CA GLU A 128 -19.07 15.15 -2.89
C GLU A 128 -18.02 14.71 -1.88
N ILE A 129 -16.75 14.56 -2.26
CA ILE A 129 -15.64 14.27 -1.34
C ILE A 129 -15.56 15.36 -0.28
N ALA A 130 -15.54 16.64 -0.69
CA ALA A 130 -15.50 17.78 0.21
C ALA A 130 -16.68 17.76 1.20
N SER A 131 -17.88 17.36 0.76
CA SER A 131 -19.07 17.21 1.62
C SER A 131 -18.92 16.13 2.72
N THR A 132 -17.98 15.19 2.57
CA THR A 132 -17.73 14.14 3.57
C THR A 132 -16.65 14.49 4.57
N VAL A 133 -15.87 15.55 4.31
CA VAL A 133 -14.80 15.98 5.19
C VAL A 133 -15.39 16.53 6.48
N ARG A 134 -14.84 16.09 7.61
CA ARG A 134 -15.22 16.58 8.94
C ARG A 134 -14.00 17.14 9.64
N HIS A 135 -14.19 18.04 10.61
CA HIS A 135 -13.10 18.33 11.53
C HIS A 135 -12.77 17.07 12.32
N LYS A 136 -11.47 16.81 12.47
CA LYS A 136 -10.97 15.79 13.37
C LYS A 136 -11.35 16.21 14.79
N THR A 137 -12.44 15.65 15.30
CA THR A 137 -12.68 15.60 16.74
C THR A 137 -11.52 14.82 17.34
N ASP A 138 -10.94 15.30 18.45
CA ASP A 138 -9.81 14.65 19.12
C ASP A 138 -10.05 13.14 19.22
N THR A 139 -9.48 12.39 18.28
CA THR A 139 -9.38 10.96 18.39
C THR A 139 -8.33 10.76 19.46
N ALA A 140 -8.78 10.65 20.71
CA ALA A 140 -7.91 10.37 21.84
C ALA A 140 -7.00 9.19 21.45
N ASP A 141 -5.70 9.36 21.66
CA ASP A 141 -4.76 8.25 21.49
C ASP A 141 -5.28 7.07 22.31
N ILE A 142 -5.33 5.89 21.67
CA ILE A 142 -5.76 4.67 22.34
C ILE A 142 -4.70 4.37 23.40
N ALA A 143 -5.10 4.46 24.66
CA ALA A 143 -4.20 4.20 25.77
C ALA A 143 -3.68 2.74 25.71
N PRO A 144 -2.45 2.46 26.17
CA PRO A 144 -1.96 1.10 26.26
C PRO A 144 -2.94 0.19 27.01
N PHE A 145 -3.12 -1.02 26.50
CA PHE A 145 -4.00 -2.08 26.98
C PHE A 145 -5.51 -1.78 26.87
N ALA A 146 -5.92 -0.67 26.25
CA ALA A 146 -7.34 -0.31 26.12
C ALA A 146 -8.17 -1.31 25.30
N LEU A 147 -7.53 -2.11 24.44
CA LEU A 147 -8.18 -3.12 23.60
C LEU A 147 -8.32 -4.49 24.27
N LEU A 148 -8.14 -4.57 25.59
CA LEU A 148 -8.23 -5.82 26.37
C LEU A 148 -9.33 -5.76 27.46
N PRO A 149 -10.58 -5.39 27.13
CA PRO A 149 -11.63 -5.31 28.13
C PRO A 149 -11.89 -6.67 28.78
N GLY A 150 -11.90 -6.72 30.10
CA GLY A 150 -12.21 -7.93 30.88
C GLY A 150 -11.05 -8.91 31.06
N LEU A 151 -9.84 -8.61 30.58
CA LEU A 151 -8.65 -9.44 30.80
C LEU A 151 -7.80 -8.92 31.96
N ASP A 152 -7.19 -9.84 32.72
CA ASP A 152 -6.19 -9.49 33.73
C ASP A 152 -4.86 -9.13 33.05
N ILE A 153 -4.66 -7.83 32.82
CA ILE A 153 -3.45 -7.27 32.20
C ILE A 153 -2.19 -7.65 32.99
N THR A 154 -2.26 -7.74 34.33
CA THR A 154 -1.10 -8.09 35.16
C THR A 154 -0.66 -9.52 34.90
N ASN A 155 -1.63 -10.43 34.83
CA ASN A 155 -1.38 -11.82 34.50
C ASN A 155 -0.88 -11.97 33.05
N LEU A 156 -1.53 -11.29 32.09
CA LEU A 156 -1.16 -11.34 30.68
C LEU A 156 0.28 -10.86 30.44
N ARG A 157 0.69 -9.76 31.09
CA ARG A 157 2.07 -9.26 31.06
C ARG A 157 3.06 -10.25 31.65
N ARG A 158 2.68 -10.97 32.71
CA ARG A 158 3.53 -12.01 33.32
C ARG A 158 3.69 -13.21 32.40
N GLN A 159 2.60 -13.66 31.75
CA GLN A 159 2.64 -14.76 30.78
C GLN A 159 3.52 -14.38 29.59
N ALA A 160 3.34 -13.18 29.03
CA ALA A 160 4.19 -12.66 27.98
C ALA A 160 5.67 -12.64 28.42
N ALA A 161 5.96 -11.99 29.54
CA ALA A 161 7.30 -11.89 30.09
C ALA A 161 8.00 -13.26 30.28
N SER A 162 7.25 -14.26 30.75
CA SER A 162 7.76 -15.62 30.96
C SER A 162 8.13 -16.34 29.67
N GLN A 163 7.38 -16.15 28.58
CA GLN A 163 7.66 -16.81 27.29
C GLN A 163 8.96 -16.30 26.66
N TYR A 164 9.36 -15.07 26.98
CA TYR A 164 10.51 -14.42 26.34
C TYR A 164 11.71 -14.19 27.29
N ASN A 165 11.65 -14.73 28.51
CA ASN A 165 12.65 -14.49 29.55
C ASN A 165 12.98 -12.98 29.72
N MET A 166 11.92 -12.17 29.80
CA MET A 166 12.04 -10.72 29.96
C MET A 166 11.27 -10.23 31.18
N GLU A 167 11.48 -8.98 31.55
CA GLU A 167 10.79 -8.38 32.68
C GLU A 167 9.45 -7.75 32.21
N PRO A 168 8.34 -7.95 32.94
CA PRO A 168 7.01 -7.44 32.54
C PRO A 168 6.96 -5.93 32.29
N HIS A 169 7.82 -5.15 32.94
CA HIS A 169 7.87 -3.69 32.81
C HIS A 169 8.43 -3.21 31.46
N LYS A 170 9.08 -4.08 30.68
CA LYS A 170 9.58 -3.81 29.32
C LYS A 170 8.49 -3.87 28.26
N ILE A 171 7.31 -4.38 28.60
CA ILE A 171 6.14 -4.36 27.73
C ILE A 171 5.54 -2.94 27.72
N GLU A 172 5.38 -2.39 26.53
CA GLU A 172 4.74 -1.11 26.25
C GLU A 172 3.23 -1.27 26.16
N ASP A 173 2.78 -2.25 25.38
CA ASP A 173 1.36 -2.50 25.09
C ASP A 173 1.11 -3.97 24.75
N ILE A 174 -0.13 -4.42 24.92
CA ILE A 174 -0.63 -5.71 24.44
C ILE A 174 -2.02 -5.48 23.84
N TYR A 175 -2.25 -6.02 22.64
CA TYR A 175 -3.55 -5.95 21.98
C TYR A 175 -3.80 -7.17 21.08
N PRO A 176 -5.07 -7.46 20.74
CA PRO A 176 -5.43 -8.61 19.89
C PRO A 176 -4.75 -8.57 18.52
N CYS A 177 -4.53 -9.74 17.93
CA CYS A 177 -4.09 -9.85 16.54
C CYS A 177 -5.22 -9.43 15.59
N SER A 178 -4.87 -8.75 14.49
CA SER A 178 -5.79 -8.64 13.37
C SER A 178 -6.09 -10.02 12.78
N PHE A 179 -7.20 -10.14 12.05
CA PHE A 179 -7.58 -11.39 11.39
C PHE A 179 -6.46 -11.94 10.49
N PHE A 180 -5.81 -11.07 9.71
CA PHE A 180 -4.69 -11.47 8.86
C PHE A 180 -3.51 -11.96 9.68
N GLN A 181 -3.14 -11.25 10.75
CA GLN A 181 -2.04 -11.70 11.62
C GLN A 181 -2.35 -13.05 12.26
N LEU A 182 -3.59 -13.27 12.71
CA LEU A 182 -3.98 -14.57 13.25
C LEU A 182 -3.87 -15.67 12.19
N HIS A 183 -4.41 -15.43 10.98
CA HIS A 183 -4.29 -16.37 9.86
C HIS A 183 -2.83 -16.68 9.53
N TYR A 184 -1.98 -15.65 9.44
CA TYR A 184 -0.54 -15.81 9.21
C TYR A 184 0.11 -16.64 10.30
N VAL A 185 -0.29 -16.50 11.56
CA VAL A 185 0.40 -17.13 12.69
C VAL A 185 -0.12 -18.54 12.97
N THR A 186 -1.40 -18.81 12.74
CA THR A 186 -1.97 -20.15 12.96
C THR A 186 -1.80 -21.05 11.74
N GLY A 187 -1.84 -20.48 10.53
CA GLY A 187 -1.62 -21.24 9.30
C GLY A 187 -0.15 -21.53 9.03
N TYR A 188 0.77 -20.74 9.58
CA TYR A 188 2.20 -20.91 9.34
C TYR A 188 2.78 -22.23 9.89
N PRO A 189 2.50 -22.66 11.14
CA PRO A 189 2.98 -23.95 11.64
C PRO A 189 2.46 -25.15 10.84
N GLU A 190 1.22 -25.10 10.36
CA GLU A 190 0.63 -26.13 9.49
C GLU A 190 1.32 -26.12 8.12
N ALA A 191 1.57 -24.94 7.54
CA ALA A 191 2.34 -24.77 6.31
C ALA A 191 3.78 -25.30 6.45
N CYS A 192 4.45 -25.02 7.56
CA CYS A 192 5.81 -25.50 7.82
C CYS A 192 5.90 -27.02 8.04
N SER A 193 4.78 -27.67 8.37
CA SER A 193 4.71 -29.12 8.61
C SER A 193 4.36 -29.92 7.34
N ASP A 194 3.85 -29.25 6.30
CA ASP A 194 3.52 -29.87 5.01
C ASP A 194 4.65 -29.65 3.99
N PRO A 195 5.34 -30.72 3.55
CA PRO A 195 6.40 -30.62 2.52
C PRO A 195 5.92 -30.06 1.18
N LYS A 196 4.60 -29.98 0.95
CA LYS A 196 4.00 -29.48 -0.29
C LYS A 196 3.64 -27.99 -0.23
N VAL A 197 3.65 -27.38 0.94
CA VAL A 197 3.36 -25.96 1.08
C VAL A 197 4.67 -25.20 0.98
N ASP A 198 4.73 -24.29 0.01
CA ASP A 198 5.92 -23.46 -0.17
C ASP A 198 6.04 -22.47 1.02
N PRO A 199 7.11 -22.57 1.83
CA PRO A 199 7.35 -21.65 2.95
C PRO A 199 7.48 -20.18 2.49
N TRP A 200 7.77 -19.94 1.20
CA TRP A 200 7.89 -18.60 0.61
C TRP A 200 6.61 -17.76 0.71
N LEU A 201 5.44 -18.38 0.85
CA LEU A 201 4.17 -17.64 0.98
C LEU A 201 4.07 -16.82 2.29
N TRP A 202 4.97 -17.05 3.25
CA TRP A 202 4.82 -16.56 4.62
C TRP A 202 6.00 -15.70 5.12
N LYS A 203 7.09 -15.59 4.35
CA LYS A 203 8.24 -14.72 4.65
C LYS A 203 8.45 -13.71 3.54
N SER A 204 8.71 -12.45 3.91
CA SER A 204 9.19 -11.44 2.98
C SER A 204 10.70 -11.30 3.12
N GLN A 205 11.44 -11.87 2.17
CA GLN A 205 12.89 -11.80 2.10
C GLN A 205 13.28 -10.85 0.96
N GLY A 206 14.14 -9.87 1.26
CA GLY A 206 14.64 -8.90 0.28
C GLY A 206 16.14 -8.70 0.42
N ALA A 207 16.88 -8.81 -0.68
CA ALA A 207 18.31 -8.55 -0.75
C ALA A 207 18.57 -7.33 -1.63
N TYR A 208 19.40 -6.40 -1.14
CA TYR A 208 19.71 -5.16 -1.82
C TYR A 208 21.21 -4.93 -1.87
N SER A 209 21.72 -4.49 -3.02
CA SER A 209 23.11 -4.07 -3.14
C SER A 209 23.33 -2.74 -2.44
N ILE A 210 24.42 -2.66 -1.68
CA ILE A 210 24.79 -1.48 -0.90
C ILE A 210 26.01 -0.83 -1.56
N PRO A 211 26.04 0.52 -1.71
CA PRO A 211 27.20 1.21 -2.25
C PRO A 211 28.48 0.96 -1.42
N PRO A 212 29.65 0.77 -2.05
CA PRO A 212 30.90 0.51 -1.33
C PRO A 212 31.33 1.61 -0.36
N CYS A 213 30.89 2.85 -0.60
CA CYS A 213 31.18 4.00 0.24
C CYS A 213 30.24 4.17 1.44
N LEU A 214 29.24 3.29 1.60
CA LEU A 214 28.32 3.38 2.72
C LEU A 214 29.02 3.00 4.03
N ASP A 215 28.95 3.88 5.01
CA ASP A 215 29.36 3.57 6.38
C ASP A 215 28.37 2.56 6.99
N LEU A 216 28.82 1.31 7.12
CA LEU A 216 28.02 0.21 7.66
C LEU A 216 27.63 0.45 9.12
N ASN A 217 28.48 1.05 9.95
CA ASN A 217 28.16 1.29 11.36
C ASN A 217 27.00 2.29 11.45
N ARG A 218 27.11 3.40 10.71
CA ARG A 218 26.04 4.39 10.64
C ARG A 218 24.75 3.80 10.08
N PHE A 219 24.84 2.91 9.09
CA PHE A 219 23.67 2.23 8.54
C PHE A 219 22.98 1.35 9.58
N GLN A 220 23.74 0.58 10.36
CA GLN A 220 23.21 -0.24 11.45
C GLN A 220 22.56 0.62 12.54
N ASP A 221 23.17 1.76 12.89
CA ASP A 221 22.62 2.70 13.87
C ASP A 221 21.27 3.28 13.42
N VAL A 222 21.16 3.68 12.15
CA VAL A 222 19.89 4.20 11.59
C VAL A 222 18.79 3.14 11.63
N TRP A 223 19.12 1.88 11.35
CA TRP A 223 18.17 0.78 11.47
C TRP A 223 17.75 0.52 12.92
N ASN A 224 18.67 0.60 13.88
CA ASN A 224 18.34 0.50 15.30
C ASN A 224 17.38 1.63 15.72
N MET A 225 17.60 2.86 15.21
CA MET A 225 16.68 3.98 15.42
C MET A 225 15.30 3.70 14.80
N ALA A 226 15.23 3.13 13.60
CA ALA A 226 13.98 2.78 12.94
C ALA A 226 13.21 1.71 13.73
N VAL A 227 13.89 0.64 14.17
CA VAL A 227 13.30 -0.40 15.03
C VAL A 227 12.77 0.21 16.31
N GLN A 228 13.54 1.09 16.96
CA GLN A 228 13.10 1.75 18.20
C GLN A 228 11.88 2.66 17.98
N ARG A 229 11.84 3.37 16.84
CA ARG A 229 10.78 4.32 16.49
C ARG A 229 9.45 3.66 16.16
N HIS A 230 9.46 2.50 15.51
CA HIS A 230 8.26 1.89 14.94
C HIS A 230 7.79 0.67 15.76
N PRO A 231 6.65 0.76 16.49
CA PRO A 231 6.15 -0.33 17.34
C PRO A 231 6.05 -1.68 16.64
N VAL A 232 5.64 -1.69 15.35
CA VAL A 232 5.50 -2.91 14.55
C VAL A 232 6.80 -3.74 14.47
N LEU A 233 7.96 -3.08 14.45
CA LEU A 233 9.27 -3.76 14.40
C LEU A 233 9.70 -4.30 15.78
N ARG A 234 9.05 -3.82 16.85
CA ARG A 234 9.24 -4.21 18.25
C ARG A 234 8.18 -5.18 18.73
N THR A 235 7.24 -5.56 17.86
CA THR A 235 6.15 -6.45 18.20
C THR A 235 6.62 -7.90 18.23
N ARG A 236 6.11 -8.64 19.20
CA ARG A 236 6.21 -10.10 19.31
C ARG A 236 4.81 -10.68 19.43
N LEU A 237 4.67 -11.97 19.12
CA LEU A 237 3.39 -12.67 19.21
C LEU A 237 3.44 -13.69 20.34
N ILE A 238 2.47 -13.63 21.24
CA ILE A 238 2.30 -14.62 22.33
C ILE A 238 1.10 -15.50 22.07
N HIS A 239 1.19 -16.73 22.54
CA HIS A 239 0.05 -17.61 22.69
C HIS A 239 -0.26 -17.80 24.18
N THR A 240 -1.50 -17.51 24.58
CA THR A 240 -1.96 -17.65 25.96
C THR A 240 -3.28 -18.42 25.99
N PRO A 241 -3.72 -18.95 27.14
CA PRO A 241 -5.05 -19.56 27.26
C PRO A 241 -6.19 -18.62 26.88
N SER A 242 -5.97 -17.30 26.98
CA SER A 242 -6.94 -16.27 26.60
C SER A 242 -6.91 -15.91 25.11
N GLY A 243 -5.99 -16.49 24.33
CA GLY A 243 -5.84 -16.25 22.90
C GLY A 243 -4.42 -15.83 22.47
N ILE A 244 -4.31 -15.44 21.21
CA ILE A 244 -3.06 -14.97 20.59
C ILE A 244 -3.04 -13.44 20.55
N PHE A 245 -2.00 -12.84 21.10
CA PHE A 245 -1.86 -11.40 21.23
C PHE A 245 -0.56 -10.87 20.64
N GLN A 246 -0.61 -9.60 20.24
CA GLN A 246 0.55 -8.81 19.87
C GLN A 246 1.07 -8.12 21.12
N VAL A 247 2.37 -8.26 21.38
CA VAL A 247 3.07 -7.63 22.51
C VAL A 247 4.08 -6.65 21.95
N VAL A 248 3.90 -5.37 22.29
CA VAL A 248 4.81 -4.30 21.88
C VAL A 248 5.82 -4.05 23.00
N LEU A 249 7.12 -4.08 22.68
CA LEU A 249 8.20 -3.92 23.65
C LEU A 249 8.73 -2.49 23.67
N LYS A 250 8.80 -1.84 24.84
CA LYS A 250 9.29 -0.45 24.99
C LYS A 250 10.64 -0.20 24.32
N SER A 251 11.52 -1.18 24.39
CA SER A 251 12.83 -1.16 23.76
C SER A 251 13.22 -2.57 23.36
N CYS A 252 13.76 -2.71 22.16
CA CYS A 252 14.37 -3.96 21.72
C CYS A 252 15.89 -3.87 21.83
N LYS A 253 16.53 -5.03 21.85
CA LYS A 253 17.98 -5.08 21.60
C LYS A 253 18.23 -4.52 20.19
N PRO A 254 19.45 -4.01 19.90
CA PRO A 254 19.86 -3.72 18.53
C PRO A 254 19.51 -4.90 17.62
N ALA A 255 19.05 -4.61 16.41
CA ALA A 255 18.69 -5.65 15.47
C ALA A 255 19.87 -6.61 15.32
N LYS A 256 19.62 -7.92 15.43
CA LYS A 256 20.69 -8.89 15.21
C LYS A 256 21.09 -8.83 13.74
N TRP A 257 22.35 -8.45 13.49
CA TRP A 257 22.94 -8.45 12.16
C TRP A 257 23.72 -9.74 11.96
N ASN A 258 23.19 -10.62 11.11
CA ASN A 258 23.95 -11.77 10.67
C ASN A 258 24.99 -11.30 9.64
N ILE A 259 26.22 -11.79 9.75
CA ILE A 259 27.29 -11.48 8.81
C ILE A 259 27.63 -12.76 8.08
N ASP A 260 27.58 -12.71 6.75
CA ASP A 260 27.86 -13.86 5.89
C ASP A 260 28.74 -13.45 4.70
N THR A 261 29.25 -14.44 3.97
CA THR A 261 30.08 -14.25 2.78
C THR A 261 29.37 -14.71 1.51
N ASP A 262 28.41 -15.63 1.61
CA ASP A 262 27.64 -16.13 0.47
C ASP A 262 26.16 -15.72 0.58
N LEU A 263 25.69 -14.96 -0.41
CA LEU A 263 24.30 -14.47 -0.40
C LEU A 263 23.31 -15.60 -0.62
N THR A 264 23.64 -16.55 -1.49
CA THR A 264 22.75 -17.67 -1.82
C THR A 264 22.58 -18.58 -0.61
N GLU A 265 23.69 -18.94 0.03
CA GLU A 265 23.66 -19.78 1.22
C GLU A 265 22.93 -19.08 2.37
N TYR A 266 23.21 -17.79 2.60
CA TYR A 266 22.51 -17.01 3.62
C TYR A 266 20.99 -17.01 3.42
N LEU A 267 20.54 -16.73 2.18
CA LEU A 267 19.11 -16.67 1.88
C LEU A 267 18.42 -18.04 2.06
N LEU A 268 19.09 -19.14 1.66
CA LEU A 268 18.59 -20.51 1.84
C LEU A 268 18.51 -20.90 3.33
N ASN A 269 19.51 -20.54 4.13
CA ASN A 269 19.52 -20.83 5.56
C ASN A 269 18.43 -20.03 6.31
N ASP A 270 18.27 -18.75 5.99
CA ASP A 270 17.22 -17.91 6.58
C ASP A 270 15.80 -18.37 6.17
N GLN A 271 15.66 -19.01 4.99
CA GLN A 271 14.38 -19.61 4.57
C GLN A 271 13.94 -20.75 5.48
N VAL A 272 14.85 -21.59 5.94
CA VAL A 272 14.52 -22.75 6.80
C VAL A 272 14.51 -22.41 8.29
N ASP A 273 15.05 -21.24 8.69
CA ASP A 273 14.98 -20.75 10.07
C ASP A 273 13.60 -20.14 10.35
N TYR A 274 12.68 -20.87 10.97
CA TYR A 274 11.29 -20.44 11.18
C TYR A 274 11.15 -19.40 12.31
N MET A 275 10.23 -18.44 12.15
CA MET A 275 9.88 -17.49 13.21
C MET A 275 8.69 -18.04 14.02
N THR A 276 8.83 -18.13 15.34
CA THR A 276 7.81 -18.71 16.23
C THR A 276 7.27 -17.71 17.27
N PHE A 277 6.26 -18.11 18.05
CA PHE A 277 5.80 -17.34 19.22
C PHE A 277 6.96 -17.17 20.19
N GLY A 278 7.49 -15.97 20.30
CA GLY A 278 8.81 -15.87 20.91
C GLY A 278 9.63 -14.76 20.28
N GLU A 279 9.59 -14.77 18.97
CA GLU A 279 10.77 -14.39 18.24
C GLU A 279 10.61 -13.07 17.53
N GLU A 280 11.75 -12.52 17.14
CA GLU A 280 11.80 -11.28 16.39
C GLU A 280 11.25 -11.51 14.99
N LEU A 281 10.28 -10.68 14.60
CA LEU A 281 9.66 -10.74 13.28
C LEU A 281 10.47 -9.99 12.20
N LEU A 282 11.69 -9.56 12.53
CA LEU A 282 12.63 -8.89 11.66
C LEU A 282 14.02 -9.48 11.89
N ARG A 283 14.69 -9.91 10.82
CA ARG A 283 16.09 -10.30 10.80
C ARG A 283 16.82 -9.43 9.80
N LEU A 284 18.01 -8.97 10.16
CA LEU A 284 18.86 -8.17 9.29
C LEU A 284 20.18 -8.90 9.05
N GLY A 285 20.72 -8.79 7.85
CA GLY A 285 21.96 -9.43 7.46
C GLY A 285 22.83 -8.52 6.60
N ILE A 286 24.15 -8.65 6.72
CA ILE A 286 25.13 -8.06 5.82
C ILE A 286 25.93 -9.21 5.22
N VAL A 287 25.80 -9.38 3.91
CA VAL A 287 26.59 -10.36 3.17
C VAL A 287 27.70 -9.64 2.41
N LYS A 288 28.95 -10.05 2.65
CA LYS A 288 30.13 -9.55 1.93
C LYS A 288 30.55 -10.59 0.90
N SER A 289 30.02 -10.48 -0.31
CA SER A 289 30.48 -11.32 -1.42
C SER A 289 31.87 -10.87 -1.89
N GLU A 290 32.80 -11.82 -2.01
CA GLU A 290 34.14 -11.55 -2.57
C GLU A 290 34.10 -11.24 -4.09
N ASP A 291 32.95 -11.46 -4.74
CA ASP A 291 32.77 -11.35 -6.19
C ASP A 291 32.29 -9.97 -6.69
N SER A 292 32.33 -8.92 -5.86
CA SER A 292 31.89 -7.56 -6.24
C SER A 292 32.80 -6.83 -7.24
N ASN A 293 33.51 -7.56 -8.11
CA ASN A 293 34.37 -7.05 -9.17
C ASN A 293 33.95 -7.50 -10.58
N LYS A 294 32.66 -7.80 -10.79
CA LYS A 294 32.07 -8.03 -12.12
C LYS A 294 30.76 -7.28 -12.30
#